data_AF-A0A3D3Q779-F1
#
_entry.id   AF-A0A3D3Q779-F1
#
_cell.length_a   1.000
_cell.length_b   1.000
_cell.length_c   1.000
_cell.angle_alpha   90.00
_cell.angle_beta   90.00
_cell.angle_gamma   90.00
#
_symmetry.space_group_name_H-M   'P 1'
#
loop_
_entity.id
_entity.type
_entity.pdbx_description
1 polymer ?
#
loop_
_entity_poly.entity_id
_entity_poly.type
_entity_poly.pdbx_seq_one_letter_code
_entity_poly.pdbx_strand_id
1 'polypeptide(L)' 'MERNEAVEFVKENMRAVLATRRSNGDPQLSPITISVDGEARVVFSTTEDR' A
#
# COMPACT_ATOMS: atom_id res chain seq x y z
N MET A 1 6.52 13.96 -10.43
CA MET A 1 5.67 14.04 -9.23
C MET A 1 6.59 14.21 -8.04
N GLU A 2 6.40 15.29 -7.28
CA GLU A 2 7.15 15.51 -6.03
C GLU A 2 6.56 14.67 -4.91
N ARG A 3 7.33 14.40 -3.85
CA ARG A 3 6.88 13.54 -2.74
C ARG A 3 5.54 13.97 -2.15
N ASN A 4 5.34 15.28 -1.96
CA ASN A 4 4.10 15.81 -1.39
C ASN A 4 2.90 15.59 -2.30
N GLU A 5 3.09 15.73 -3.61
CA GLU A 5 2.05 15.48 -4.61
C GLU A 5 1.64 14.01 -4.62
N ALA A 6 2.59 13.09 -4.46
CA ALA A 6 2.30 11.66 -4.32
C ALA A 6 1.49 11.35 -3.07
N VAL A 7 1.83 11.98 -1.94
CA VAL A 7 1.11 11.79 -0.67
C VAL A 7 -0.32 12.30 -0.76
N GLU A 8 -0.55 13.47 -1.36
CA GLU A 8 -1.90 14.01 -1.55
C GLU A 8 -2.73 13.11 -2.49
N PHE A 9 -2.13 12.62 -3.57
CA PHE A 9 -2.78 11.63 -4.43
C PHE A 9 -3.23 10.39 -3.63
N VAL A 10 -2.37 9.84 -2.78
CA VAL A 10 -2.71 8.66 -1.98
C VAL A 10 -3.82 8.95 -0.97
N LYS A 11 -3.84 10.13 -0.34
CA LYS A 11 -4.92 10.52 0.60
C LYS A 11 -6.31 10.53 -0.06
N GLU A 12 -6.37 10.90 -1.34
CA GLU A 12 -7.62 10.89 -2.10
C GLU A 12 -7.98 9.50 -2.68
N ASN A 13 -7.02 8.56 -2.72
CA ASN A 13 -7.16 7.27 -3.40
C ASN A 13 -6.88 6.08 -2.46
N MET A 14 -7.92 5.59 -1.79
CA MET A 14 -7.82 4.52 -0.79
C MET A 14 -7.66 3.09 -1.34
N ARG A 15 -7.86 2.86 -2.64
CA ARG A 15 -7.82 1.52 -3.26
C ARG A 15 -6.45 1.27 -3.89
N ALA A 16 -5.80 0.19 -3.51
CA ALA A 16 -4.47 -0.15 -4.02
C ALA A 16 -4.30 -1.65 -4.28
N VAL A 17 -3.20 -2.02 -4.94
CA VAL A 17 -2.73 -3.40 -5.09
C VAL A 17 -1.38 -3.52 -4.40
N LEU A 18 -1.30 -4.35 -3.36
CA LEU A 18 -0.05 -4.72 -2.71
C LEU A 18 0.66 -5.78 -3.56
N ALA A 19 1.87 -5.45 -4.03
CA ALA A 19 2.74 -6.36 -4.75
C ALA A 19 3.88 -6.83 -3.82
N THR A 20 3.90 -8.12 -3.51
CA THR A 20 5.00 -8.78 -2.80
C THR A 20 5.66 -9.81 -3.69
N ARG A 21 6.84 -10.29 -3.30
CA ARG A 21 7.52 -11.40 -3.99
C ARG A 21 7.44 -12.64 -3.13
N ARG A 22 7.04 -13.76 -3.73
CA ARG A 22 7.14 -15.09 -3.14
C ARG A 22 8.61 -15.52 -3.05
N SER A 23 8.89 -16.57 -2.28
CA SER A 23 10.25 -17.13 -2.14
C SER A 23 10.84 -17.61 -3.47
N ASN A 24 9.99 -18.03 -4.42
CA ASN A 24 10.37 -18.42 -5.77
C ASN A 24 10.52 -17.23 -6.75
N GLY A 25 10.32 -15.99 -6.29
CA GLY A 25 10.47 -14.77 -7.09
C GLY A 25 9.19 -14.29 -7.80
N ASP A 26 8.14 -15.12 -7.85
CA ASP A 26 6.88 -14.76 -8.49
C ASP A 26 6.16 -13.62 -7.74
N PRO A 27 5.50 -12.69 -8.47
CA PRO A 27 4.71 -11.65 -7.84
C PRO A 27 3.44 -12.25 -7.21
N GLN A 28 3.13 -11.81 -5.99
CA GLN A 28 1.81 -11.93 -5.39
C GLN A 28 1.16 -10.54 -5.40
N LEU A 29 -0.05 -10.46 -5.95
CA LEU A 29 -0.83 -9.22 -6.03
C LEU A 29 -2.10 -9.36 -5.19
N SER A 30 -2.34 -8.41 -4.29
CA SER A 30 -3.53 -8.39 -3.43
C SER A 30 -4.19 -7.02 -3.46
N PRO A 31 -5.48 -6.91 -3.82
CA PRO A 31 -6.25 -5.69 -3.62
C PRO A 31 -6.38 -5.38 -2.13
N ILE A 32 -6.04 -4.15 -1.73
CA ILE A 32 -6.08 -3.69 -0.34
C ILE A 32 -6.66 -2.28 -0.23
N THR A 33 -7.02 -1.90 1.00
CA THR A 33 -7.31 -0.50 1.37
C THR A 33 -6.08 0.10 2.04
N ILE A 34 -5.80 1.36 1.74
CA ILE A 34 -4.67 2.11 2.30
C ILE A 34 -5.10 3.45 2.88
N SER A 35 -4.29 4.00 3.78
CA SER A 35 -4.37 5.39 4.24
C SER A 35 -2.98 5.98 4.44
N VAL A 36 -2.90 7.27 4.77
CA VAL A 36 -1.65 7.97 5.10
C VAL A 36 -1.68 8.36 6.58
N ASP A 37 -0.60 8.05 7.31
CA ASP A 37 -0.47 8.42 8.72
C ASP A 37 0.12 9.84 8.93
N GLY A 38 0.28 10.25 10.20
CA GLY A 38 0.81 11.56 10.56
C GLY A 38 2.26 11.81 10.16
N GLU A 39 3.00 10.78 9.73
CA GLU A 39 4.39 10.86 9.28
C GLU A 39 4.52 10.74 7.74
N ALA A 40 3.39 10.87 7.02
CA ALA A 40 3.31 10.70 5.57
C ALA A 40 3.77 9.31 5.08
N ARG A 41 3.47 8.26 5.86
CA ARG A 41 3.66 6.86 5.46
C ARG A 41 2.35 6.26 4.98
N VAL A 42 2.42 5.43 3.95
CA VAL A 42 1.28 4.61 3.53
C VAL A 42 1.12 3.45 4.50
N VAL A 43 -0.06 3.31 5.08
CA VAL A 43 -0.38 2.27 6.05
C VAL A 43 -1.55 1.42 5.57
N PHE A 44 -1.53 0.15 5.92
CA PHE A 44 -2.59 -0.82 5.69
C PHE A 44 -2.61 -1.82 6.84
N SER A 45 -3.72 -2.53 7.01
CA SER A 45 -3.83 -3.63 7.96
C SER A 45 -3.91 -4.96 7.22
N THR A 46 -3.36 -5.99 7.84
CA THR A 46 -3.52 -7.38 7.41
C THR A 46 -3.64 -8.25 8.65
N THR A 47 -4.20 -9.44 8.51
CA THR A 47 -4.30 -10.43 9.59
C THR A 47 -3.33 -11.56 9.29
N GLU A 48 -2.80 -12.16 10.34
CA GLU A 48 -2.08 -13.43 10.19
C GLU A 48 -3.02 -14.51 9.67
N ASP A 49 -2.46 -15.44 8.89
CA ASP A 49 -3.15 -16.66 8.52
C ASP A 49 -3.28 -17.55 9.76
N ARG A 50 -4.38 -18.31 9.87
CA ARG A 50 -4.64 -19.18 11.03
C ARG A 50 -3.94 -20.52 10.92
#